data_AF-A0A9D5SZ02-F1
#
_entry.id   AF-A0A9D5SZ02-F1
#
_cell.length_a   1.000
_cell.length_b   1.000
_cell.length_c   1.000
_cell.angle_alpha   90.00
_cell.angle_beta   90.00
_cell.angle_gamma   90.00
#
_symmetry.space_group_name_H-M   'P 1'
#
loop_
_entity.id
_entity.type
_entity.pdbx_description
1 polymer ?
#
loop_
_entity_poly.entity_id
_entity_poly.type
_entity_poly.pdbx_seq_one_letter_code
_entity_poly.pdbx_strand_id
1 'polypeptide(L)'
;MSDRFRIVKKYIDQMDYCDLLASGAPSNEFDIESKEISARIRDEHSAQDIAEIIALVFNKYFDEHDDATVFLAVAEQIEKEL
;
A
#
# COMPACT_ATOMS: atom_id res chain seq x y z
N MET A 1 -12.77 12.48 1.23
CA MET A 1 -11.62 11.58 0.99
C MET A 1 -10.38 12.46 0.94
N SER A 2 -9.34 12.14 1.71
CA SER A 2 -8.06 12.88 1.68
C SER A 2 -7.30 12.55 0.40
N ASP A 3 -6.47 13.50 -0.07
CA ASP A 3 -5.64 13.28 -1.25
C ASP A 3 -4.63 12.14 -1.02
N ARG A 4 -4.12 12.01 0.22
CA ARG A 4 -3.28 10.89 0.67
C ARG A 4 -3.92 9.52 0.42
N PHE A 5 -5.21 9.34 0.74
CA PHE A 5 -5.89 8.06 0.49
C PHE A 5 -5.95 7.73 -1.00
N ARG A 6 -6.20 8.74 -1.86
CA ARG A 6 -6.28 8.53 -3.31
C ARG A 6 -4.92 8.13 -3.90
N ILE A 7 -3.84 8.76 -3.44
CA ILE A 7 -2.47 8.44 -3.86
C ILE A 7 -2.10 7.02 -3.43
N VAL A 8 -2.32 6.68 -2.15
CA VAL A 8 -2.05 5.33 -1.63
C VAL A 8 -2.84 4.28 -2.40
N LYS A 9 -4.15 4.46 -2.55
CA LYS A 9 -5.00 3.49 -3.26
C LYS A 9 -4.54 3.28 -4.70
N LYS A 10 -4.26 4.37 -5.44
CA LYS A 10 -3.78 4.30 -6.83
C LYS A 10 -2.57 3.36 -6.95
N TYR A 11 -1.60 3.48 -6.06
CA TYR A 11 -0.36 2.72 -6.13
C TYR A 11 -0.46 1.31 -5.54
N ILE A 12 -1.27 1.12 -4.50
CA ILE A 12 -1.56 -0.21 -3.96
C ILE A 12 -2.35 -1.06 -4.97
N ASP A 13 -3.35 -0.50 -5.64
CA ASP A 13 -4.08 -1.22 -6.69
C ASP A 13 -3.16 -1.59 -7.88
N GLN A 14 -2.21 -0.73 -8.23
CA GLN A 14 -1.26 -0.97 -9.33
C GLN A 14 -0.19 -2.02 -8.99
N MET A 15 0.12 -2.19 -7.70
CA MET A 15 1.04 -3.23 -7.25
C MET A 15 0.51 -4.63 -7.55
N ASP A 16 -0.83 -4.80 -7.60
CA ASP A 16 -1.50 -6.07 -7.87
C ASP A 16 -0.94 -7.21 -7.01
N TYR A 17 -0.88 -6.96 -5.70
CA TYR A 17 -0.33 -7.92 -4.75
C TYR A 17 -1.05 -9.27 -4.85
N CYS A 18 -0.27 -10.35 -5.02
CA CYS A 18 -0.75 -11.71 -5.28
C CYS A 18 -1.52 -11.91 -6.61
N ASP A 19 -1.33 -11.04 -7.61
CA ASP A 19 -2.01 -11.11 -8.92
C ASP A 19 -3.55 -11.23 -8.78
N LEU A 20 -4.13 -10.55 -7.78
CA LEU A 20 -5.55 -10.65 -7.46
C LEU A 20 -6.42 -10.06 -8.58
N LEU A 21 -5.95 -9.03 -9.28
CA LEU A 21 -6.63 -8.49 -10.47
C LEU A 21 -6.63 -9.51 -11.62
N ALA A 22 -5.55 -10.29 -11.77
CA ALA A 22 -5.49 -11.38 -12.77
C ALA A 22 -6.44 -12.53 -12.43
N SER A 23 -6.83 -12.67 -11.15
CA SER A 23 -7.81 -13.65 -10.67
C SER A 23 -9.27 -13.19 -10.82
N GLY A 24 -9.52 -12.02 -11.41
CA GLY A 24 -10.85 -11.51 -11.74
C GLY A 24 -11.54 -10.77 -10.59
N ALA A 25 -10.75 -10.34 -9.61
CA ALA A 25 -11.24 -9.73 -8.41
C ALA A 25 -11.37 -8.18 -8.62
N PRO A 26 -12.43 -7.52 -8.10
CA PRO A 26 -12.73 -6.13 -8.41
C PRO A 26 -11.66 -5.13 -7.95
N SER A 27 -11.50 -4.02 -8.69
CA SER A 27 -10.50 -2.96 -8.45
C SER A 27 -10.62 -2.19 -7.12
N ASN A 28 -11.49 -2.63 -6.21
CA ASN A 28 -11.64 -2.13 -4.86
C ASN A 28 -11.16 -3.13 -3.80
N GLU A 29 -10.43 -4.18 -4.22
CA GLU A 29 -9.87 -5.23 -3.35
C GLU A 29 -9.16 -4.70 -2.12
N PHE A 30 -8.37 -3.64 -2.30
CA PHE A 30 -7.45 -3.15 -1.27
C PHE A 30 -7.95 -1.87 -0.60
N ASP A 31 -9.25 -1.57 -0.65
CA ASP A 31 -9.80 -0.32 -0.10
C ASP A 31 -9.61 -0.22 1.42
N ILE A 32 -9.67 -1.35 2.12
CA ILE A 32 -9.53 -1.40 3.58
C ILE A 32 -8.07 -1.16 3.96
N GLU A 33 -7.15 -1.85 3.29
CA GLU A 33 -5.70 -1.79 3.45
C GLU A 33 -5.21 -0.39 3.10
N SER A 34 -5.61 0.14 1.95
CA SER A 34 -5.27 1.50 1.50
C SER A 34 -5.74 2.56 2.50
N LYS A 35 -6.92 2.38 3.10
CA LYS A 35 -7.42 3.28 4.14
C LYS A 35 -6.58 3.20 5.40
N GLU A 36 -6.21 2.00 5.85
CA GLU A 36 -5.36 1.82 7.03
C GLU A 36 -3.94 2.36 6.81
N ILE A 37 -3.34 2.11 5.65
CA ILE A 37 -2.02 2.62 5.25
C ILE A 37 -2.06 4.15 5.22
N SER A 38 -3.03 4.75 4.50
CA SER A 38 -3.12 6.21 4.39
C SER A 38 -3.33 6.92 5.73
N ALA A 39 -3.96 6.27 6.71
CA ALA A 39 -4.13 6.80 8.05
C ALA A 39 -2.84 6.77 8.89
N ARG A 40 -1.89 5.89 8.54
CA ARG A 40 -0.60 5.71 9.23
C ARG A 40 0.53 6.55 8.63
N ILE A 41 0.47 6.84 7.34
CA ILE A 41 1.46 7.67 6.64
C ILE A 41 1.38 9.13 7.10
N ARG A 42 2.55 9.76 7.21
CA ARG A 42 2.74 11.19 7.49
C ARG A 42 3.71 11.78 6.46
N ASP A 43 3.73 13.11 6.32
CA ASP A 43 4.49 13.79 5.26
C ASP A 43 6.01 13.72 5.52
N GLU A 44 6.43 13.45 6.75
CA GLU A 44 7.83 13.25 7.14
C GLU A 44 8.35 11.82 6.95
N HIS A 45 7.49 10.87 6.59
CA HIS A 45 7.90 9.48 6.39
C HIS A 45 8.67 9.32 5.08
N SER A 46 9.80 8.61 5.17
CA SER A 46 10.56 8.20 4.00
C SER A 46 9.89 7.04 3.25
N ALA A 47 10.32 6.75 2.02
CA ALA A 47 9.91 5.54 1.30
C ALA A 47 10.10 4.26 2.14
N GLN A 48 11.17 4.17 2.94
CA GLN A 48 11.40 3.02 3.81
C GLN A 48 10.33 2.93 4.91
N ASP A 49 10.00 4.03 5.57
CA ASP A 49 8.95 4.07 6.60
C ASP A 49 7.58 3.71 6.00
N ILE A 50 7.29 4.19 4.79
CA ILE A 50 6.06 3.86 4.05
C ILE A 50 6.03 2.36 3.72
N ALA A 51 7.15 1.77 3.27
CA ALA A 51 7.25 0.35 2.95
C ALA A 51 7.00 -0.53 4.19
N GLU A 52 7.53 -0.14 5.35
CA GLU A 52 7.28 -0.81 6.63
C GLU A 52 5.80 -0.74 7.04
N ILE A 53 5.15 0.40 6.82
CA ILE A 53 3.71 0.55 7.05
C ILE A 53 2.90 -0.37 6.13
N ILE A 54 3.27 -0.46 4.86
CA ILE A 54 2.58 -1.33 3.89
C ILE A 54 2.75 -2.79 4.30
N ALA A 55 3.98 -3.24 4.58
CA ALA A 55 4.27 -4.60 5.02
C ALA A 55 3.47 -4.98 6.27
N LEU A 56 3.45 -4.09 7.27
CA LEU A 56 2.71 -4.31 8.50
C LEU A 56 1.20 -4.51 8.25
N VAL A 57 0.61 -3.71 7.36
CA VAL A 57 -0.82 -3.82 7.04
C VAL A 57 -1.08 -5.08 6.21
N PHE A 58 -0.27 -5.35 5.18
CA PHE A 58 -0.47 -6.49 4.31
C PHE A 58 -0.27 -7.82 5.04
N ASN A 59 0.80 -7.97 5.82
CA ASN A 59 1.04 -9.15 6.64
C ASN A 59 -0.11 -9.41 7.63
N LYS A 60 -0.73 -8.35 8.17
CA LYS A 60 -1.92 -8.47 9.03
C LYS A 60 -3.16 -8.98 8.29
N TYR A 61 -3.40 -8.51 7.05
CA TYR A 61 -4.62 -8.82 6.31
C TYR A 61 -4.55 -10.15 5.53
N PHE A 62 -3.35 -10.51 5.07
CA PHE A 62 -3.12 -11.71 4.26
C PHE A 62 -2.50 -12.87 5.06
N ASP A 63 -2.21 -12.68 6.36
CA ASP A 63 -1.50 -13.66 7.21
C ASP A 63 -0.11 -14.04 6.65
N GLU A 64 0.52 -13.08 5.97
CA GLU A 64 1.84 -13.21 5.34
C GLU A 64 2.95 -12.65 6.24
N HIS A 65 4.20 -12.87 5.83
CA HIS A 65 5.41 -12.44 6.55
C HIS A 65 6.41 -11.77 5.62
N ASP A 66 5.92 -10.94 4.71
CA ASP A 66 6.76 -10.23 3.75
C ASP A 66 7.61 -9.16 4.43
N ASP A 67 8.83 -9.03 3.93
CA ASP A 67 9.75 -7.97 4.33
C ASP A 67 9.37 -6.64 3.65
N ALA A 68 9.63 -5.52 4.33
CA ALA A 68 9.36 -4.18 3.80
C ALA A 68 10.03 -3.93 2.44
N THR A 69 11.16 -4.57 2.14
CA THR A 69 11.84 -4.45 0.85
C THR A 69 10.97 -4.87 -0.34
N VAL A 70 10.00 -5.77 -0.16
CA VAL A 70 9.02 -6.15 -1.19
C VAL A 70 8.18 -4.94 -1.63
N PHE A 71 7.87 -4.05 -0.68
CA PHE A 71 6.99 -2.90 -0.88
C PHE A 71 7.76 -1.61 -1.18
N LEU A 72 9.09 -1.65 -1.27
CA LEU A 72 9.89 -0.43 -1.42
C LEU A 72 9.58 0.30 -2.74
N ALA A 73 9.41 -0.44 -3.84
CA ALA A 73 9.12 0.16 -5.14
C ALA A 73 7.78 0.92 -5.16
N VAL A 74 6.74 0.37 -4.51
CA VAL A 74 5.44 1.05 -4.39
C VAL A 74 5.52 2.22 -3.41
N ALA A 75 6.29 2.06 -2.33
CA ALA A 75 6.48 3.09 -1.33
C ALA A 75 7.19 4.33 -1.89
N GLU A 76 8.20 4.15 -2.74
CA GLU A 76 8.87 5.25 -3.45
C GLU A 76 7.92 6.02 -4.37
N GLN A 77 6.95 5.35 -4.99
CA GLN A 77 5.97 6.02 -5.85
C GLN A 77 4.97 6.84 -5.02
N ILE A 78 4.56 6.30 -3.87
CA ILE A 78 3.70 7.00 -2.92
C ILE A 78 4.43 8.21 -2.35
N GLU A 79 5.66 8.05 -1.84
CA GLU A 79 6.47 9.14 -1.27
C GLU A 79 6.64 10.31 -2.24
N LYS A 80 6.86 10.04 -3.53
CA LYS A 80 7.04 11.08 -4.57
C LYS A 80 5.79 11.90 -4.85
N GLU A 81 4.60 11.39 -4.56
CA GLU A 81 3.32 12.05 -4.84
C GLU A 81 2.62 12.62 -3.60
N LEU A 82 3.10 12.30 -2.39
CA LEU A 82 2.62 12.88 -1.12
C LEU A 82 3.17 14.29 -0.90
#